data_AF-A0A9D5MBM3-F1
#
_entry.id   AF-A0A9D5MBM3-F1
#
_cell.length_a   1.000
_cell.length_b   1.000
_cell.length_c   1.000
_cell.angle_alpha   90.00
_cell.angle_beta   90.00
_cell.angle_gamma   90.00
#
_symmetry.space_group_name_H-M   'P 1'
#
loop_
_entity.id
_entity.type
_entity.pdbx_description
1 polymer ?
#
loop_
_entity_poly.entity_id
_entity_poly.type
_entity_poly.pdbx_seq_one_letter_code
_entity_poly.pdbx_strand_id
1 'polypeptide(L)'
;MLFNDPRRFRDEMLKGYTKAFGDYVMLAPGGVVSARETPKGKVAVMNGGGSGHYPAFCGIIGPGFLDGTIVGDIFTSPSTDDAYNIA
;
A
#
# COMPACT_ATOMS: atom_id res chain seq x y z
N MET A 1 6.81 -4.63 -18.00
CA MET A 1 6.37 -3.50 -17.17
C MET A 1 6.46 -2.23 -18.00
N LEU A 2 5.45 -1.36 -17.93
CA LEU A 2 5.48 -0.04 -18.53
C LEU A 2 5.65 0.99 -17.41
N PHE A 3 6.62 1.88 -17.52
CA PHE A 3 6.90 2.91 -16.52
C PHE A 3 7.49 4.15 -17.20
N ASN A 4 7.36 5.30 -16.53
CA ASN A 4 7.97 6.55 -16.96
C ASN A 4 9.41 6.62 -16.41
N ASP A 5 9.59 7.19 -15.22
CA ASP A 5 10.88 7.22 -14.52
C ASP A 5 10.96 6.04 -13.53
N PRO A 6 11.97 5.15 -13.62
CA PRO A 6 12.10 4.01 -12.72
C PRO A 6 12.21 4.44 -11.24
N ARG A 7 12.77 5.62 -10.95
CA ARG A 7 12.89 6.15 -9.58
C ARG A 7 11.54 6.56 -8.98
N ARG A 8 10.54 6.77 -9.84
CA ARG A 8 9.18 7.18 -9.44
C ARG A 8 8.19 6.03 -9.59
N PHE A 9 8.66 4.85 -10.00
CA PHE A 9 7.80 3.73 -10.37
C PHE A 9 6.81 3.38 -9.25
N ARG A 10 7.31 3.18 -8.02
CA ARG A 10 6.49 2.88 -6.84
C ARG A 10 5.37 3.90 -6.70
N ASP A 11 5.72 5.18 -6.62
CA ASP A 11 4.77 6.24 -6.32
C ASP A 11 3.73 6.41 -7.44
N GLU A 12 4.15 6.36 -8.70
CA GLU A 12 3.24 6.47 -9.85
C GLU A 12 2.29 5.27 -9.92
N MET A 13 2.80 4.06 -9.65
CA MET A 13 2.01 2.84 -9.59
C MET A 13 0.98 2.90 -8.46
N LEU A 14 1.36 3.31 -7.23
CA LEU A 14 0.40 3.44 -6.11
C LEU A 14 -0.67 4.49 -6.38
N LYS A 15 -0.31 5.61 -7.03
CA LYS A 15 -1.28 6.63 -7.46
C LYS A 15 -2.25 6.07 -8.50
N GLY A 16 -1.76 5.30 -9.47
CA GLY A 16 -2.60 4.64 -10.47
C GLY A 16 -3.54 3.62 -9.83
N TYR A 17 -3.00 2.79 -8.92
CA TYR A 17 -3.75 1.77 -8.20
C TYR A 17 -4.88 2.37 -7.34
N THR A 18 -4.57 3.36 -6.51
CA THR A 18 -5.57 4.02 -5.64
C THR A 18 -6.61 4.81 -6.43
N LYS A 19 -6.25 5.34 -7.62
CA LYS A 19 -7.24 5.92 -8.54
C LYS A 19 -8.16 4.87 -9.17
N ALA A 20 -7.63 3.70 -9.51
CA ALA A 20 -8.41 2.62 -10.12
C ALA A 20 -9.33 1.89 -9.12
N PHE A 21 -8.94 1.81 -7.85
CA PHE A 21 -9.64 1.06 -6.81
C PHE A 21 -10.03 1.93 -5.60
N GLY A 22 -10.35 3.20 -5.83
CA GLY A 22 -10.60 4.21 -4.78
C GLY A 22 -11.72 3.87 -3.79
N ASP A 23 -12.66 2.98 -4.17
CA ASP A 23 -13.72 2.49 -3.28
C ASP A 23 -13.22 1.51 -2.20
N TYR A 24 -12.01 0.96 -2.39
CA TYR A 24 -11.41 -0.04 -1.51
C TYR A 24 -10.18 0.48 -0.79
N VAL A 25 -9.39 1.32 -1.45
CA VAL A 25 -8.07 1.73 -0.97
C VAL A 25 -7.81 3.21 -1.20
N MET A 26 -7.02 3.81 -0.30
CA MET A 26 -6.56 5.19 -0.39
C MET A 26 -5.04 5.27 -0.20
N LEU A 27 -4.43 6.28 -0.83
CA LEU A 27 -3.00 6.52 -0.72
C LEU A 27 -2.67 7.00 0.69
N ALA A 28 -1.61 6.44 1.28
CA ALA A 28 -1.09 6.85 2.58
C ALA A 28 0.42 7.17 2.46
N PRO A 29 1.00 7.92 3.41
CA PRO A 29 2.45 8.03 3.49
C PRO A 29 3.07 6.64 3.53
N GLY A 30 4.05 6.37 2.66
CA GLY A 30 4.74 5.08 2.67
C GLY A 30 3.99 3.88 2.06
N GLY A 31 2.73 4.03 1.63
CA GLY A 31 1.96 2.89 1.13
C GLY A 31 0.49 3.17 0.81
N VAL A 32 -0.35 2.19 1.12
CA VAL A 32 -1.79 2.20 0.81
C VAL A 32 -2.55 1.62 1.98
N VAL A 33 -3.69 2.23 2.33
CA VAL A 33 -4.58 1.76 3.40
C VAL A 33 -6.00 1.57 2.87
N SER A 34 -6.83 0.87 3.65
CA SER A 34 -8.26 0.72 3.38
C SER A 34 -8.94 2.09 3.28
N ALA A 35 -9.79 2.27 2.27
CA ALA A 35 -10.67 3.44 2.18
C ALA A 35 -11.83 3.39 3.21
N ARG A 36 -12.02 2.24 3.86
CA ARG A 36 -12.99 2.04 4.94
C ARG A 36 -12.30 2.13 6.29
N GLU A 37 -12.95 2.78 7.24
CA GLU A 37 -12.47 2.86 8.61
C GLU A 37 -12.34 1.47 9.26
N THR A 38 -11.25 1.29 10.00
CA THR A 38 -11.06 0.13 10.86
C THR A 38 -12.13 0.13 11.96
N PRO A 39 -12.93 -0.95 12.12
CA PRO A 39 -13.94 -1.02 13.16
C PRO A 39 -13.38 -0.78 14.56
N LYS A 40 -14.09 -0.01 15.38
CA LYS A 40 -13.69 0.28 16.75
C LYS A 40 -13.47 -1.01 17.55
N GLY A 41 -12.31 -1.13 18.19
CA GLY A 41 -11.92 -2.30 18.97
C GLY A 41 -11.31 -3.45 18.15
N LYS A 42 -11.24 -3.34 16.82
CA LYS A 42 -10.47 -4.25 15.96
C LYS A 42 -8.99 -3.89 16.03
N VAL A 43 -8.12 -4.89 16.15
CA VAL A 43 -6.68 -4.71 15.94
C VAL A 43 -6.43 -4.46 14.45
N ALA A 44 -5.72 -3.38 14.14
CA ALA A 44 -5.28 -3.10 12.78
C ALA A 44 -4.16 -4.07 12.37
N VAL A 45 -4.28 -4.65 11.18
CA VAL A 45 -3.32 -5.61 10.63
C VAL A 45 -2.71 -5.00 9.37
N MET A 46 -1.40 -4.80 9.44
CA MET A 46 -0.58 -4.25 8.37
C MET A 46 0.40 -5.30 7.87
N ASN A 47 0.78 -5.21 6.60
CA ASN A 47 1.96 -5.89 6.09
C ASN A 47 2.87 -4.90 5.34
N GLY A 48 3.95 -5.39 4.78
CA GLY A 48 4.73 -4.60 3.85
C GLY A 48 5.80 -5.38 3.12
N GLY A 49 6.37 -4.73 2.11
CA GLY A 49 7.48 -5.26 1.35
C GLY A 49 7.73 -4.47 0.07
N GLY A 50 8.77 -4.87 -0.66
CA GLY A 50 9.14 -4.22 -1.90
C GLY A 50 8.11 -4.41 -3.01
N SER A 51 7.91 -3.36 -3.79
CA SER A 51 7.08 -3.40 -4.98
C SER A 51 7.60 -4.44 -6.00
N GLY A 52 6.71 -4.91 -6.88
CA GLY A 52 7.03 -5.94 -7.89
C GLY A 52 6.39 -7.31 -7.66
N HIS A 53 5.71 -7.52 -6.52
CA HIS A 53 5.09 -8.80 -6.16
C HIS A 53 3.55 -8.85 -6.36
N TYR A 54 3.00 -7.98 -7.23
CA TYR A 54 1.55 -7.81 -7.38
C TYR A 54 0.82 -9.12 -7.72
N PRO A 55 -0.36 -9.41 -7.13
CA PRO A 55 -1.16 -8.53 -6.27
C PRO A 55 -0.64 -8.40 -4.83
N ALA A 56 0.38 -9.15 -4.43
CA ALA A 56 1.01 -8.91 -3.14
C ALA A 56 1.75 -7.54 -3.17
N PHE A 57 1.53 -6.65 -2.22
CA PHE A 57 0.78 -6.84 -0.97
C PHE A 57 -0.56 -6.09 -0.93
N CYS A 58 -0.75 -5.06 -1.76
CA CYS A 58 -1.92 -4.18 -1.69
C CYS A 58 -3.24 -4.85 -2.08
N GLY A 59 -3.21 -5.89 -2.90
CA GLY A 59 -4.41 -6.55 -3.45
C GLY A 59 -5.23 -7.35 -2.43
N ILE A 60 -4.81 -7.40 -1.16
CA ILE A 60 -5.51 -8.09 -0.07
C ILE A 60 -5.92 -7.13 1.06
N ILE A 61 -5.98 -5.82 0.79
CA ILE A 61 -6.55 -4.84 1.71
C ILE A 61 -8.09 -4.92 1.66
N GLY A 62 -8.73 -5.04 2.82
CA GLY A 62 -10.19 -5.05 2.92
C GLY A 62 -10.75 -5.82 4.12
N PRO A 63 -12.08 -5.87 4.28
CA PRO A 63 -12.74 -6.52 5.40
C PRO A 63 -12.34 -8.00 5.54
N GLY A 64 -11.97 -8.40 6.76
CA GLY A 64 -11.48 -9.76 7.04
C GLY A 64 -10.01 -10.02 6.69
N PHE A 65 -9.34 -9.06 6.05
CA PHE A 65 -7.92 -9.11 5.71
C PHE A 65 -7.18 -7.90 6.32
N LEU A 66 -6.33 -7.22 5.53
CA LEU A 66 -5.45 -6.14 5.98
C LEU A 66 -6.16 -4.79 6.00
N ASP A 67 -5.73 -3.93 6.92
CA ASP A 67 -6.11 -2.52 6.94
C ASP A 67 -5.18 -1.66 6.08
N GLY A 68 -3.99 -2.17 5.74
CA GLY A 68 -3.07 -1.50 4.85
C GLY A 68 -1.77 -2.26 4.60
N THR A 69 -0.97 -1.67 3.72
CA THR A 69 0.29 -2.21 3.23
C THR A 69 1.31 -1.08 3.11
N ILE A 70 2.47 -1.29 3.70
CA ILE A 70 3.64 -0.44 3.54
C ILE A 70 4.42 -0.93 2.33
N VAL A 71 4.68 -0.05 1.36
CA VAL A 71 5.24 -0.44 0.07
C VAL A 71 6.62 0.17 -0.09
N GLY A 72 7.64 -0.66 -0.30
CA GLY A 72 8.99 -0.20 -0.64
C GLY A 72 9.22 -0.08 -2.15
N ASP A 73 10.41 0.35 -2.51
CA ASP A 73 10.89 0.31 -3.89
C ASP A 73 10.95 -1.13 -4.44
N ILE A 74 11.23 -1.26 -5.74
CA ILE A 74 11.24 -2.55 -6.41
C ILE A 74 12.18 -3.51 -5.68
N PHE A 75 11.62 -4.64 -5.24
CA PHE A 75 12.35 -5.70 -4.54
C PHE A 75 13.15 -5.26 -3.31
N THR A 76 12.76 -4.15 -2.69
CA THR A 76 13.45 -3.57 -1.52
C THR A 76 12.43 -3.36 -0.40
N SER A 77 12.75 -3.79 0.82
CA SER A 77 11.89 -3.55 1.98
C SER A 77 11.61 -2.05 2.17
N PRO A 78 10.41 -1.66 2.62
CA PRO A 78 10.13 -0.27 2.96
C PRO A 78 11.03 0.22 4.09
N SER A 79 11.22 1.53 4.17
CA SER A 79 11.98 2.14 5.26
C SER A 79 11.21 2.08 6.58
N THR A 80 11.94 2.22 7.70
CA THR A 80 11.32 2.38 9.02
C THR A 80 10.41 3.61 9.05
N ASP A 81 10.78 4.69 8.36
CA ASP A 81 9.99 5.91 8.29
C ASP A 81 8.67 5.68 7.52
N ASP A 82 8.69 4.94 6.42
CA ASP A 82 7.47 4.56 5.70
C ASP A 82 6.54 3.74 6.62
N ALA A 83 7.10 2.80 7.38
CA ALA A 83 6.33 1.95 8.29
C ALA A 83 5.75 2.73 9.48
N TYR A 84 6.49 3.72 10.00
CA TYR A 84 6.08 4.52 11.14
C TYR A 84 4.98 5.55 10.78
N ASN A 85 5.03 6.12 9.57
CA ASN A 85 4.16 7.24 9.19
C ASN A 85 2.88 6.84 8.44
N ILE A 86 2.66 5.54 8.18
CA ILE A 86 1.56 5.10 7.30
C ILE A 86 0.15 5.33 7.86
N ALA A 87 -0.03 5.28 9.18
CA ALA A 87 -1.31 5.41 9.84
C ALA A 87 -1.15 5.91 11.28
#